data_AF-A0A1A7VND9-F1
#
_entry.id   AF-A0A1A7VND9-F1
#
_cell.length_a   1.000
_cell.length_b   1.000
_cell.length_c   1.000
_cell.angle_alpha   90.00
_cell.angle_beta   90.00
_cell.angle_gamma   90.00
#
_symmetry.space_group_name_H-M   'P 1'
#
loop_
_entity.id
_entity.type
_entity.pdbx_description
1 polymer ?
#
loop_
_entity_poly.entity_id
_entity_poly.type
_entity_poly.pdbx_seq_one_letter_code
_entity_poly.pdbx_strand_id
1 'polypeptide(L)'
;MVSLRSITLFKLTSTLILNIIPTSLQNERNGVKDCPHKILNMQSTEIEKTDAWKENEWNKWKLDLEANWKEFNLSLIEERDEWIQNITKDWNEWMQNMQHKWTHFIENVDEPYKSYILEKSLTWNNADWENWINTELKGLIDNDWKKWINRMESHLYRMIEDTWMHWRSYQILTWLKSDWKHDENIYWLKKEYIEWNKPSKVQNTGEWLKWKQRVHKQSLEWFRWVQSKEKIIENIKCISWILWKNDKNKIFNHWKESFLNKLIRNEQWNVWNKEGKE
;
A
#
# COMPACT_ATOMS: atom_id res chain seq x y z
N MET A 1 -8.68 -27.05 -32.95
CA MET A 1 -8.01 -27.16 -31.64
C MET A 1 -7.79 -25.77 -31.09
N VAL A 2 -8.65 -25.30 -30.19
CA VAL A 2 -8.46 -24.01 -29.51
C VAL A 2 -7.32 -24.20 -28.51
N SER A 3 -6.25 -23.42 -28.68
CA SER A 3 -5.03 -23.49 -27.89
C SER A 3 -5.33 -23.34 -26.39
N LEU A 4 -4.83 -24.27 -25.57
CA LEU A 4 -4.90 -24.19 -24.10
C LEU A 4 -4.36 -22.86 -23.55
N ARG A 5 -3.51 -22.15 -24.32
CA ARG A 5 -2.96 -20.83 -23.94
C ARG A 5 -4.01 -19.71 -23.94
N SER A 6 -5.08 -19.85 -24.73
CA SER A 6 -6.19 -18.89 -24.76
C SER A 6 -7.06 -18.99 -23.49
N ILE A 7 -7.10 -20.17 -22.85
CA ILE A 7 -7.91 -20.44 -21.66
C ILE A 7 -7.17 -19.99 -20.38
N THR A 8 -5.83 -20.08 -20.34
CA THR A 8 -5.03 -19.58 -19.21
C THR A 8 -4.96 -18.06 -19.13
N LEU A 9 -4.93 -17.36 -20.27
CA LEU A 9 -5.05 -15.88 -20.31
C LEU A 9 -6.47 -15.40 -19.93
N PHE A 10 -7.49 -16.21 -20.16
CA PHE A 10 -8.90 -15.88 -19.92
C PHE A 10 -9.32 -15.94 -18.44
N LYS A 11 -8.67 -16.80 -17.64
CA LYS A 11 -8.88 -16.79 -16.19
C LYS A 11 -8.36 -15.50 -15.54
N LEU A 12 -7.23 -14.97 -16.01
CA LEU A 12 -6.56 -13.82 -15.40
C LEU A 12 -7.34 -12.50 -15.53
N THR A 13 -7.99 -12.22 -16.66
CA THR A 13 -8.69 -10.94 -16.86
C THR A 13 -10.05 -10.90 -16.17
N SER A 14 -10.72 -12.05 -16.04
CA SER A 14 -11.99 -12.21 -15.34
C SER A 14 -11.80 -12.15 -13.81
N THR A 15 -10.71 -12.73 -13.29
CA THR A 15 -10.38 -12.67 -11.86
C THR A 15 -9.77 -11.33 -11.46
N LEU A 16 -9.09 -10.61 -12.35
CA LEU A 16 -8.54 -9.27 -12.06
C LEU A 16 -9.64 -8.26 -11.72
N ILE A 17 -10.82 -8.33 -12.33
CA ILE A 17 -11.94 -7.43 -12.01
C ILE A 17 -12.67 -7.89 -10.73
N LEU A 18 -12.70 -9.19 -10.44
CA LEU A 18 -13.39 -9.74 -9.26
C LEU A 18 -12.53 -9.76 -7.98
N ASN A 19 -11.19 -9.77 -8.09
CA ASN A 19 -10.27 -9.70 -6.94
C ASN A 19 -10.07 -8.28 -6.40
N ILE A 20 -10.63 -7.26 -7.06
CA ILE A 20 -10.59 -5.85 -6.61
C ILE A 20 -11.72 -5.54 -5.62
N ILE A 21 -12.66 -6.46 -5.40
CA ILE A 21 -13.77 -6.28 -4.46
C ILE A 21 -13.33 -6.77 -3.06
N PRO A 22 -13.32 -5.90 -2.02
CA PRO A 22 -13.07 -6.33 -0.65
C PRO A 22 -14.08 -7.39 -0.20
N THR A 23 -13.60 -8.42 0.50
CA THR A 23 -14.40 -9.57 0.98
C THR A 23 -15.60 -9.16 1.83
N SER A 24 -15.58 -7.98 2.45
CA SER A 24 -16.68 -7.42 3.24
C SER A 24 -17.95 -7.15 2.42
N LEU A 25 -17.84 -6.90 1.11
CA LEU A 25 -18.99 -6.67 0.23
C LEU A 25 -19.59 -7.96 -0.37
N GLN A 26 -18.96 -9.12 -0.15
CA GLN A 26 -19.50 -10.42 -0.60
C GLN A 26 -20.52 -11.01 0.39
N ASN A 27 -20.51 -10.55 1.65
CA ASN A 27 -21.32 -11.12 2.73
C ASN A 27 -22.77 -10.59 2.84
N GLU A 28 -23.19 -9.61 2.01
CA GLU A 28 -24.58 -9.15 1.98
C GLU A 28 -25.53 -10.08 1.18
N ARG A 29 -25.04 -11.22 0.68
CA ARG A 29 -25.80 -12.13 -0.21
C ARG A 29 -26.75 -13.13 0.47
N ASN A 30 -26.97 -13.06 1.77
CA ASN A 30 -27.81 -14.04 2.49
C ASN A 30 -29.26 -13.59 2.68
N GLY A 31 -29.88 -13.05 1.64
CA GLY A 31 -31.29 -12.67 1.61
C GLY A 31 -31.97 -13.05 0.30
N VAL A 32 -32.02 -14.35 -0.02
CA VAL A 32 -32.78 -14.85 -1.18
C VAL A 32 -34.27 -14.68 -0.90
N LYS A 33 -34.91 -13.69 -1.53
CA LYS A 33 -36.34 -13.71 -1.82
C LYS A 33 -36.52 -13.90 -3.31
N ASP A 34 -37.31 -14.91 -3.67
CA ASP A 34 -37.67 -15.28 -5.03
C ASP A 34 -38.01 -14.05 -5.88
N CYS A 35 -37.33 -13.91 -7.01
CA CYS A 35 -37.60 -12.86 -7.98
C CYS A 35 -38.65 -13.37 -8.98
N PRO A 36 -39.79 -12.66 -9.18
CA PRO A 36 -40.88 -13.17 -10.02
C PRO A 36 -40.44 -13.31 -11.49
N HIS A 37 -40.96 -14.32 -12.17
CA HIS A 37 -40.83 -14.64 -13.60
C HIS A 37 -41.18 -13.49 -14.59
N LYS A 38 -41.44 -12.27 -14.12
CA LYS A 38 -41.90 -11.13 -14.91
C LYS A 38 -40.80 -10.35 -15.65
N ILE A 39 -39.51 -10.64 -15.39
CA ILE A 39 -38.36 -9.95 -16.03
C ILE A 39 -37.96 -10.59 -17.38
N LEU A 40 -38.60 -11.68 -17.80
CA LEU A 40 -38.33 -12.30 -19.12
C LEU A 40 -38.88 -11.47 -20.29
N ASN A 41 -39.72 -10.47 -20.02
CA ASN A 41 -40.30 -9.54 -21.00
C ASN A 41 -39.81 -8.09 -20.83
N MET A 42 -38.67 -7.87 -20.17
CA MET A 42 -37.99 -6.57 -20.25
C MET A 42 -37.45 -6.45 -21.68
N GLN A 43 -38.25 -5.77 -22.50
CA GLN A 43 -38.08 -5.65 -23.93
C GLN A 43 -36.64 -5.33 -24.31
N SER A 44 -36.16 -6.02 -25.33
CA SER A 44 -34.92 -5.81 -26.06
C SER A 44 -34.72 -4.40 -26.65
N THR A 45 -35.63 -3.46 -26.37
CA THR A 45 -35.66 -2.10 -26.92
C THR A 45 -34.70 -1.12 -26.25
N GLU A 46 -34.23 -1.37 -25.03
CA GLU A 46 -33.23 -0.49 -24.37
C GLU A 46 -31.76 -0.85 -24.69
N ILE A 47 -31.51 -2.02 -25.27
CA ILE A 47 -30.14 -2.58 -25.44
C ILE A 47 -29.42 -2.02 -26.68
N GLU A 48 -30.14 -1.41 -27.64
CA GLU A 48 -29.55 -1.00 -28.92
C GLU A 48 -28.94 0.41 -28.89
N LYS A 49 -28.10 0.69 -27.88
CA LYS A 49 -27.13 1.78 -27.99
C LYS A 49 -26.08 1.38 -29.02
N THR A 50 -25.78 2.26 -29.97
CA THR A 50 -24.77 1.98 -31.00
C THR A 50 -23.39 1.81 -30.40
N ASP A 51 -22.53 1.01 -31.04
CA ASP A 51 -21.13 0.85 -30.59
C ASP A 51 -20.39 2.20 -30.53
N ALA A 52 -20.71 3.12 -31.44
CA ALA A 52 -20.18 4.48 -31.44
C ALA A 52 -20.57 5.26 -30.17
N TRP A 53 -21.82 5.14 -29.73
CA TRP A 53 -22.27 5.75 -28.48
C TRP A 53 -21.54 5.14 -27.27
N LYS A 54 -21.39 3.82 -27.22
CA LYS A 54 -20.69 3.11 -26.12
C LYS A 54 -19.21 3.50 -26.02
N GLU A 55 -18.55 3.68 -27.17
CA GLU A 55 -17.18 4.18 -27.24
C GLU A 55 -17.09 5.64 -26.79
N ASN A 56 -18.07 6.48 -27.15
CA ASN A 56 -18.12 7.87 -26.70
C ASN A 56 -18.28 7.98 -25.17
N GLU A 57 -19.13 7.16 -24.55
CA GLU A 57 -19.26 7.13 -23.09
C GLU A 57 -17.96 6.71 -22.39
N TRP A 58 -17.23 5.74 -22.95
CA TRP A 58 -15.91 5.37 -22.45
C TRP A 58 -14.90 6.51 -22.56
N ASN A 59 -14.92 7.24 -23.67
CA ASN A 59 -14.04 8.39 -23.86
C ASN A 59 -14.38 9.55 -22.91
N LYS A 60 -15.65 9.82 -22.65
CA LYS A 60 -16.08 10.79 -21.63
C LYS A 60 -15.58 10.39 -20.25
N TRP A 61 -15.82 9.14 -19.84
CA TRP A 61 -15.36 8.64 -18.55
C TRP A 61 -13.83 8.76 -18.40
N LYS A 62 -13.04 8.50 -19.46
CA LYS A 62 -11.58 8.70 -19.42
C LYS A 62 -11.18 10.17 -19.26
N LEU A 63 -11.93 11.11 -19.84
CA LEU A 63 -11.66 12.55 -19.66
C LEU A 63 -11.92 12.96 -18.21
N ASP A 64 -13.04 12.52 -17.64
CA ASP A 64 -13.39 12.78 -16.24
C ASP A 64 -12.38 12.12 -15.29
N LEU A 65 -11.95 10.89 -15.60
CA LEU A 65 -10.90 10.17 -14.87
C LEU A 65 -9.59 10.98 -14.82
N GLU A 66 -9.17 11.58 -15.93
CA GLU A 66 -7.93 12.37 -15.97
C GLU A 66 -8.05 13.68 -15.19
N ALA A 67 -9.24 14.29 -15.14
CA ALA A 67 -9.50 15.44 -14.27
C ALA A 67 -9.43 15.03 -12.79
N ASN A 68 -10.16 13.98 -12.40
CA ASN A 68 -10.17 13.44 -11.03
C ASN A 68 -8.78 12.99 -10.58
N TRP A 69 -7.98 12.44 -11.50
CA TRP A 69 -6.60 12.04 -11.23
C TRP A 69 -5.74 13.22 -10.79
N LYS A 70 -5.89 14.40 -11.39
CA LYS A 70 -5.09 15.58 -11.02
C LYS A 70 -5.39 16.03 -9.60
N GLU A 71 -6.66 16.06 -9.23
CA GLU A 71 -7.10 16.40 -7.87
C GLU A 71 -6.58 15.38 -6.85
N PHE A 72 -6.73 14.09 -7.13
CA PHE A 72 -6.21 13.01 -6.29
C PHE A 72 -4.69 13.06 -6.14
N ASN A 73 -3.96 13.29 -7.24
CA ASN A 73 -2.51 13.36 -7.20
C ASN A 73 -2.03 14.52 -6.34
N LEU A 74 -2.72 15.66 -6.39
CA LEU A 74 -2.44 16.80 -5.52
C LEU A 74 -2.71 16.47 -4.05
N SER A 75 -3.88 15.89 -3.74
CA SER A 75 -4.23 15.55 -2.36
C SER A 75 -3.26 14.53 -1.75
N LEU A 76 -2.78 13.57 -2.56
CA LEU A 76 -1.81 12.57 -2.11
C LEU A 76 -0.42 13.18 -1.83
N ILE A 77 -0.03 14.20 -2.60
CA ILE A 77 1.18 14.98 -2.35
C ILE A 77 1.07 15.76 -1.03
N GLU A 78 -0.08 16.39 -0.80
CA GLU A 78 -0.36 17.13 0.43
C GLU A 78 -0.35 16.21 1.66
N GLU A 79 -1.02 15.06 1.58
CA GLU A 79 -1.07 14.04 2.65
C GLU A 79 0.34 13.52 2.99
N ARG A 80 1.16 13.25 1.97
CA ARG A 80 2.58 12.89 2.16
C ARG A 80 3.35 14.00 2.88
N ASP A 81 3.18 15.25 2.47
CA ASP A 81 3.93 16.36 3.05
C ASP A 81 3.51 16.64 4.50
N GLU A 82 2.21 16.52 4.81
CA GLU A 82 1.70 16.54 6.18
C GLU A 82 2.29 15.39 7.02
N TRP A 83 2.34 14.17 6.46
CA TRP A 83 2.96 13.03 7.12
C TRP A 83 4.45 13.29 7.44
N ILE A 84 5.20 13.90 6.52
CA ILE A 84 6.61 14.27 6.73
C ILE A 84 6.76 15.35 7.83
N GLN A 85 5.81 16.28 7.93
CA GLN A 85 5.81 17.26 9.01
C GLN A 85 5.55 16.60 10.36
N ASN A 86 4.60 15.68 10.43
CA ASN A 86 4.28 14.95 11.65
C ASN A 86 5.45 14.06 12.09
N ILE A 87 6.07 13.32 11.16
CA ILE A 87 7.24 12.50 11.52
C ILE A 87 8.45 13.35 11.94
N THR A 88 8.54 14.60 11.49
CA THR A 88 9.57 15.53 11.98
C THR A 88 9.35 15.89 13.45
N LYS A 89 8.10 15.99 13.90
CA LYS A 89 7.77 16.20 15.31
C LYS A 89 8.09 14.94 16.13
N ASP A 90 7.65 13.78 15.65
CA ASP A 90 7.92 12.48 16.28
C ASP A 90 9.42 12.20 16.38
N TRP A 91 10.21 12.63 15.38
CA TRP A 91 11.66 12.53 15.39
C TRP A 91 12.27 13.27 16.59
N ASN A 92 11.79 14.48 16.92
CA ASN A 92 12.31 15.24 18.05
C ASN A 92 12.07 14.51 19.37
N GLU A 93 10.86 13.98 19.56
CA GLU A 93 10.51 13.19 20.74
C GLU A 93 11.33 11.90 20.79
N TRP A 94 11.46 11.20 19.66
CA TRP A 94 12.27 9.99 19.56
C TRP A 94 13.74 10.24 19.92
N MET A 95 14.33 11.37 19.51
CA MET A 95 15.69 11.75 19.88
C MET A 95 15.85 11.96 21.39
N GLN A 96 14.88 12.58 22.06
CA GLN A 96 14.90 12.75 23.52
C GLN A 96 14.79 11.41 24.24
N ASN A 97 13.88 10.55 23.78
CA ASN A 97 13.70 9.21 24.33
C ASN A 97 14.96 8.34 24.12
N MET A 98 15.62 8.45 22.98
CA MET A 98 16.90 7.78 22.72
C MET A 98 17.99 8.26 23.67
N GLN A 99 18.13 9.58 23.85
CA GLN A 99 19.10 10.12 24.78
C GLN A 99 18.84 9.63 26.21
N HIS A 100 17.58 9.65 26.66
CA HIS A 100 17.20 9.17 27.98
C HIS A 100 17.49 7.67 28.13
N LYS A 101 17.00 6.83 27.21
CA LYS A 101 17.21 5.37 27.20
C LYS A 101 18.67 4.99 27.37
N TRP A 102 19.55 5.59 26.59
CA TRP A 102 20.98 5.22 26.60
C TRP A 102 21.78 5.92 27.70
N THR A 103 21.24 6.98 28.30
CA THR A 103 21.80 7.57 29.52
C THR A 103 21.51 6.70 30.74
N HIS A 104 20.32 6.10 30.80
CA HIS A 104 19.84 5.19 31.86
C HIS A 104 19.67 3.77 31.32
N PHE A 105 20.77 3.23 30.76
CA PHE A 105 20.77 1.96 30.04
C PHE A 105 20.23 0.79 30.87
N ILE A 106 20.56 0.76 32.16
CA ILE A 106 20.21 -0.33 33.10
C ILE A 106 18.69 -0.44 33.30
N GLU A 107 17.99 0.69 33.24
CA GLU A 107 16.54 0.76 33.47
C GLU A 107 15.74 0.48 32.20
N ASN A 108 16.32 0.74 31.03
CA ASN A 108 15.57 0.86 29.77
C ASN A 108 15.91 -0.21 28.71
N VAL A 109 16.69 -1.24 29.06
CA VAL A 109 17.08 -2.32 28.14
C VAL A 109 16.64 -3.68 28.67
N ASP A 110 16.30 -4.58 27.73
CA ASP A 110 15.78 -5.92 28.01
C ASP A 110 16.66 -6.70 29.01
N GLU A 111 16.00 -7.32 29.99
CA GLU A 111 16.62 -8.01 31.12
C GLU A 111 17.75 -9.00 30.76
N PRO A 112 17.66 -9.80 29.68
CA PRO A 112 18.73 -10.72 29.31
C PRO A 112 20.01 -10.00 28.88
N TYR A 113 19.88 -8.90 28.13
CA TYR A 113 21.05 -8.13 27.68
C TYR A 113 21.63 -7.29 28.83
N LYS A 114 20.76 -6.71 29.65
CA LYS A 114 21.15 -6.04 30.90
C LYS A 114 21.98 -6.96 31.79
N SER A 115 21.49 -8.18 32.07
CA SER A 115 22.18 -9.17 32.89
C SER A 115 23.56 -9.53 32.33
N TYR A 116 23.65 -9.75 31.01
CA TYR A 116 24.90 -10.04 30.33
C TYR A 116 25.94 -8.90 30.46
N ILE A 117 25.52 -7.64 30.31
CA ILE A 117 26.41 -6.49 30.48
C ILE A 117 26.82 -6.31 31.93
N LEU A 118 25.89 -6.44 32.88
CA LEU A 118 26.20 -6.36 34.31
C LEU A 118 27.23 -7.40 34.72
N GLU A 119 27.05 -8.67 34.32
CA GLU A 119 27.99 -9.75 34.61
C GLU A 119 29.38 -9.47 34.03
N LYS A 120 29.46 -9.06 32.76
CA LYS A 120 30.73 -8.72 32.10
C LYS A 120 31.43 -7.53 32.74
N SER A 121 30.67 -6.51 33.12
CA SER A 121 31.22 -5.26 33.65
C SER A 121 31.89 -5.40 35.02
N LEU A 122 31.66 -6.51 35.74
CA LEU A 122 32.28 -6.76 37.05
C LEU A 122 33.82 -6.76 37.01
N THR A 123 34.41 -7.11 35.86
CA THR A 123 35.87 -7.13 35.66
C THR A 123 36.39 -6.01 34.77
N TRP A 124 35.51 -5.11 34.30
CA TRP A 124 35.90 -4.07 33.34
C TRP A 124 36.62 -2.92 34.02
N ASN A 125 37.70 -2.48 33.36
CA ASN A 125 38.33 -1.19 33.64
C ASN A 125 37.77 -0.11 32.69
N ASN A 126 38.28 1.12 32.82
CA ASN A 126 37.83 2.24 31.97
C ASN A 126 38.05 1.98 30.47
N ALA A 127 39.15 1.32 30.08
CA ALA A 127 39.42 1.01 28.67
C ALA A 127 38.44 -0.03 28.10
N ASP A 128 38.01 -1.00 28.92
CA ASP A 128 36.98 -1.97 28.52
C ASP A 128 35.63 -1.28 28.28
N TRP A 129 35.25 -0.36 29.17
CA TRP A 129 34.05 0.48 29.02
C TRP A 129 34.11 1.36 27.77
N GLU A 130 35.22 2.04 27.53
CA GLU A 130 35.44 2.84 26.32
C GLU A 130 35.32 2.00 25.05
N ASN A 131 35.90 0.79 25.05
CA ASN A 131 35.81 -0.13 23.92
C ASN A 131 34.36 -0.57 23.69
N TRP A 132 33.62 -0.94 24.75
CA TRP A 132 32.22 -1.32 24.64
C TRP A 132 31.33 -0.18 24.11
N ILE A 133 31.54 1.05 24.61
CA ILE A 133 30.81 2.23 24.13
C ILE A 133 31.04 2.46 22.62
N ASN A 134 32.29 2.38 22.18
CA ASN A 134 32.66 2.63 20.79
C ASN A 134 32.28 1.49 19.82
N THR A 135 31.93 0.32 20.33
CA THR A 135 31.62 -0.87 19.53
C THR A 135 30.16 -1.30 19.68
N GLU A 136 29.84 -1.99 20.78
CA GLU A 136 28.52 -2.59 21.02
C GLU A 136 27.44 -1.52 21.20
N LEU A 137 27.63 -0.55 22.10
CA LEU A 137 26.62 0.48 22.36
C LEU A 137 26.35 1.33 21.11
N LYS A 138 27.41 1.73 20.40
CA LYS A 138 27.31 2.42 19.12
C LYS A 138 26.48 1.62 18.11
N GLY A 139 26.72 0.31 18.01
CA GLY A 139 25.96 -0.60 17.16
C GLY A 139 24.49 -0.72 17.55
N LEU A 140 24.18 -0.73 18.85
CA LEU A 140 22.81 -0.76 19.36
C LEU A 140 22.05 0.53 19.03
N ILE A 141 22.68 1.69 19.25
CA ILE A 141 22.11 3.00 18.89
C ILE A 141 21.84 3.08 17.37
N ASP A 142 22.77 2.59 16.54
CA ASP A 142 22.58 2.51 15.09
C ASP A 142 21.43 1.57 14.69
N ASN A 143 21.25 0.47 15.43
CA ASN A 143 20.15 -0.47 15.18
C ASN A 143 18.79 0.14 15.53
N ASP A 144 18.69 0.86 16.66
CA ASP A 144 17.46 1.55 17.05
C ASP A 144 17.06 2.60 16.01
N TRP A 145 18.01 3.37 15.49
CA TRP A 145 17.78 4.31 14.40
C TRP A 145 17.29 3.63 13.13
N LYS A 146 17.96 2.55 12.69
CA LYS A 146 17.56 1.78 11.50
C LYS A 146 16.16 1.23 11.65
N LYS A 147 15.82 0.65 12.81
CA LYS A 147 14.47 0.13 13.10
C LYS A 147 13.42 1.22 12.99
N TRP A 148 13.67 2.38 13.61
CA TRP A 148 12.75 3.49 13.59
C TRP A 148 12.53 4.02 12.17
N ILE A 149 13.61 4.29 11.42
CA ILE A 149 13.53 4.73 10.02
C ILE A 149 12.78 3.73 9.13
N ASN A 150 13.10 2.44 9.23
CA ASN A 150 12.45 1.41 8.42
C ASN A 150 10.95 1.30 8.73
N ARG A 151 10.58 1.41 10.02
CA ARG A 151 9.18 1.44 10.43
C ARG A 151 8.46 2.61 9.77
N MET A 152 9.03 3.81 9.87
CA MET A 152 8.40 5.01 9.30
C MET A 152 8.30 4.97 7.78
N GLU A 153 9.36 4.52 7.09
CA GLU A 153 9.34 4.28 5.63
C GLU A 153 8.21 3.31 5.24
N SER A 154 8.07 2.20 5.97
CA SER A 154 7.03 1.21 5.70
C SER A 154 5.62 1.75 5.91
N HIS A 155 5.42 2.62 6.91
CA HIS A 155 4.13 3.27 7.15
C HIS A 155 3.76 4.22 6.01
N LEU A 156 4.70 5.07 5.59
CA LEU A 156 4.49 5.98 4.46
C LEU A 156 4.15 5.23 3.18
N TYR A 157 4.94 4.20 2.86
CA TYR A 157 4.75 3.44 1.62
C TYR A 157 3.40 2.72 1.60
N ARG A 158 3.02 2.12 2.73
CA ARG A 158 1.72 1.46 2.89
C ARG A 158 0.58 2.46 2.74
N MET A 159 0.65 3.62 3.41
CA MET A 159 -0.37 4.67 3.31
C MET A 159 -0.59 5.09 1.85
N ILE A 160 0.48 5.40 1.13
CA ILE A 160 0.39 5.80 -0.28
C ILE A 160 -0.18 4.67 -1.15
N GLU A 161 0.26 3.44 -0.94
CA GLU A 161 -0.19 2.28 -1.71
C GLU A 161 -1.67 1.97 -1.46
N ASP A 162 -2.11 1.99 -0.22
CA ASP A 162 -3.51 1.75 0.17
C ASP A 162 -4.42 2.84 -0.39
N THR A 163 -4.03 4.12 -0.27
CA THR A 163 -4.78 5.26 -0.81
C THR A 163 -4.88 5.18 -2.35
N TRP A 164 -3.78 4.88 -3.04
CA TRP A 164 -3.78 4.66 -4.49
C TRP A 164 -4.66 3.48 -4.90
N MET A 165 -4.53 2.35 -4.21
CA MET A 165 -5.29 1.14 -4.47
C MET A 165 -6.78 1.37 -4.28
N HIS A 166 -7.17 2.06 -3.20
CA HIS A 166 -8.56 2.38 -2.94
C HIS A 166 -9.13 3.29 -4.05
N TRP A 167 -8.43 4.38 -4.36
CA TRP A 167 -8.87 5.35 -5.35
C TRP A 167 -9.02 4.72 -6.74
N ARG A 168 -8.01 3.99 -7.24
CA ARG A 168 -8.08 3.37 -8.58
C ARG A 168 -9.21 2.33 -8.67
N SER A 169 -9.43 1.59 -7.58
CA SER A 169 -10.50 0.59 -7.49
C SER A 169 -11.87 1.27 -7.53
N TYR A 170 -12.03 2.36 -6.79
CA TYR A 170 -13.22 3.18 -6.82
C TYR A 170 -13.50 3.72 -8.23
N GLN A 171 -12.51 4.29 -8.91
CA GLN A 171 -12.69 4.85 -10.25
C GLN A 171 -13.17 3.79 -11.26
N ILE A 172 -12.53 2.62 -11.32
CA ILE A 172 -13.00 1.58 -12.27
C ILE A 172 -14.40 1.04 -11.90
N LEU A 173 -14.74 1.04 -10.61
CA LEU A 173 -16.09 0.67 -10.17
C LEU A 173 -17.15 1.68 -10.61
N THR A 174 -16.85 2.99 -10.67
CA THR A 174 -17.82 3.99 -11.18
C THR A 174 -18.17 3.72 -12.65
N TRP A 175 -17.18 3.34 -13.46
CA TRP A 175 -17.42 2.91 -14.84
C TRP A 175 -18.29 1.65 -14.92
N LEU A 176 -17.92 0.61 -14.18
CA LEU A 176 -18.61 -0.68 -14.21
C LEU A 176 -20.04 -0.62 -13.68
N LYS A 177 -20.35 0.36 -12.83
CA LYS A 177 -21.67 0.61 -12.26
C LYS A 177 -22.54 1.56 -13.08
N SER A 178 -22.03 2.17 -14.16
CA SER A 178 -22.87 2.99 -15.02
C SER A 178 -24.04 2.17 -15.58
N ASP A 179 -25.27 2.70 -15.54
CA ASP A 179 -26.51 1.95 -15.72
C ASP A 179 -26.46 1.03 -16.95
N TRP A 180 -26.18 1.59 -18.13
CA TRP A 180 -26.13 0.82 -19.38
C TRP A 180 -25.01 -0.23 -19.40
N LYS A 181 -23.86 0.05 -18.79
CA LYS A 181 -22.69 -0.84 -18.78
C LYS A 181 -22.91 -2.00 -17.83
N HIS A 182 -23.50 -1.72 -16.68
CA HIS A 182 -23.89 -2.71 -15.68
C HIS A 182 -24.87 -3.71 -16.29
N ASP A 183 -25.94 -3.21 -16.90
CA ASP A 183 -27.00 -4.04 -17.49
C ASP A 183 -26.47 -4.86 -18.68
N GLU A 184 -25.68 -4.24 -19.57
CA GLU A 184 -25.04 -4.95 -20.69
C GLU A 184 -24.13 -6.09 -20.18
N ASN A 185 -23.30 -5.81 -19.18
CA ASN A 185 -22.41 -6.82 -18.61
C ASN A 185 -23.20 -7.96 -17.95
N ILE A 186 -24.24 -7.65 -17.16
CA ILE A 186 -25.09 -8.67 -16.53
C ILE A 186 -25.76 -9.54 -17.60
N TYR A 187 -26.30 -8.93 -18.64
CA TYR A 187 -26.96 -9.65 -19.74
C TYR A 187 -26.01 -10.67 -20.38
N TRP A 188 -24.84 -10.22 -20.81
CA TRP A 188 -23.89 -11.11 -21.49
C TRP A 188 -23.29 -12.16 -20.56
N LEU A 189 -22.96 -11.82 -19.31
CA LEU A 189 -22.47 -12.79 -18.33
C LEU A 189 -23.52 -13.87 -17.99
N LYS A 190 -24.80 -13.49 -17.85
CA LYS A 190 -25.90 -14.46 -17.68
C LYS A 190 -26.02 -15.38 -18.88
N LYS A 191 -25.88 -14.84 -20.10
CA LYS A 191 -25.90 -15.62 -21.34
C LYS A 191 -24.75 -16.64 -21.37
N GLU A 192 -23.52 -16.21 -21.06
CA GLU A 192 -22.35 -17.10 -20.96
C GLU A 192 -22.55 -18.21 -19.93
N TYR A 193 -23.09 -17.88 -18.75
CA TYR A 193 -23.36 -18.87 -17.71
C TYR A 193 -24.38 -19.93 -18.15
N ILE A 194 -25.46 -19.50 -18.83
CA ILE A 194 -26.47 -20.43 -19.36
C ILE A 194 -25.86 -21.32 -20.45
N GLU A 195 -25.04 -20.76 -21.33
CA GLU A 195 -24.38 -21.49 -22.42
C GLU A 195 -23.38 -22.54 -21.90
N TRP A 196 -22.60 -22.23 -20.86
CA TRP A 196 -21.69 -23.20 -20.24
C TRP A 196 -22.42 -24.37 -19.58
N ASN A 197 -23.57 -24.10 -18.97
CA ASN A 197 -24.36 -25.14 -18.30
C ASN A 197 -25.26 -25.94 -19.27
N LYS A 198 -25.52 -25.43 -20.48
CA LYS A 198 -26.34 -26.08 -21.51
C LYS A 198 -25.74 -25.89 -22.92
N PRO A 199 -24.66 -26.62 -23.26
CA PRO A 199 -23.89 -26.43 -24.50
C PRO A 199 -24.67 -26.71 -25.80
N SER A 200 -25.80 -27.41 -25.72
CA SER A 200 -26.61 -27.76 -26.89
C SER A 200 -27.41 -26.58 -27.49
N LYS A 201 -27.34 -25.38 -26.90
CA LYS A 201 -28.06 -24.16 -27.32
C LYS A 201 -27.14 -22.99 -27.71
N VAL A 202 -25.88 -23.27 -28.07
CA VAL A 202 -24.89 -22.22 -28.33
C VAL A 202 -25.20 -21.49 -29.65
N GLN A 203 -25.58 -20.22 -29.54
CA GLN A 203 -25.58 -19.26 -30.63
C GLN A 203 -24.70 -18.07 -30.21
N ASN A 204 -23.39 -18.25 -30.37
CA ASN A 204 -22.43 -17.14 -30.26
C ASN A 204 -22.67 -16.19 -31.44
N THR A 205 -23.51 -15.18 -31.21
CA THR A 205 -23.85 -14.16 -32.20
C THR A 205 -22.70 -13.15 -32.34
N GLY A 206 -22.61 -12.47 -33.49
CA GLY A 206 -21.59 -11.42 -33.72
C GLY A 206 -21.57 -10.32 -32.65
N GLU A 207 -22.73 -10.05 -32.03
CA GLU A 207 -22.87 -9.08 -30.93
C GLU A 207 -22.12 -9.47 -29.65
N TRP A 208 -22.07 -10.76 -29.31
CA TRP A 208 -21.27 -11.23 -28.16
C TRP A 208 -19.78 -10.99 -28.40
N LEU A 209 -19.30 -11.27 -29.61
CA LEU A 209 -17.90 -11.04 -29.98
C LEU A 209 -17.54 -9.55 -29.92
N LYS A 210 -18.42 -8.67 -30.41
CA LYS A 210 -18.26 -7.21 -30.29
C LYS A 210 -18.18 -6.75 -28.84
N TRP A 211 -19.07 -7.26 -27.97
CA TRP A 211 -19.02 -6.97 -26.54
C TRP A 211 -17.70 -7.43 -25.90
N LYS A 212 -17.25 -8.66 -26.18
CA LYS A 212 -15.96 -9.17 -25.67
C LYS A 212 -14.78 -8.34 -26.13
N GLN A 213 -14.72 -7.99 -27.41
CA GLN A 213 -13.67 -7.14 -27.97
C GLN A 213 -13.65 -5.77 -27.29
N ARG A 214 -14.82 -5.15 -27.06
CA ARG A 214 -14.93 -3.87 -26.35
C ARG A 214 -14.46 -3.97 -24.90
N VAL A 215 -14.90 -4.98 -24.14
CA VAL A 215 -14.47 -5.19 -22.75
C VAL A 215 -12.96 -5.40 -22.68
N HIS A 216 -12.39 -6.18 -23.59
CA HIS A 216 -10.95 -6.40 -23.65
C HIS A 216 -10.17 -5.11 -23.95
N LYS A 217 -10.60 -4.35 -24.97
CA LYS A 217 -10.01 -3.05 -25.31
C LYS A 217 -10.04 -2.09 -24.12
N GLN A 218 -11.19 -1.93 -23.48
CA GLN A 218 -11.35 -1.06 -22.30
C GLN A 218 -10.45 -1.50 -21.14
N SER A 219 -10.36 -2.80 -20.88
CA SER A 219 -9.47 -3.36 -19.85
C SER A 219 -7.99 -3.05 -20.15
N LEU A 220 -7.57 -3.15 -21.40
CA LEU A 220 -6.19 -2.86 -21.80
C LEU A 220 -5.87 -1.36 -21.69
N GLU A 221 -6.81 -0.50 -22.07
CA GLU A 221 -6.68 0.94 -21.93
C GLU A 221 -6.60 1.36 -20.45
N TRP A 222 -7.46 0.82 -19.59
CA TRP A 222 -7.41 1.03 -18.14
C TRP A 222 -6.06 0.58 -17.56
N PHE A 223 -5.62 -0.64 -17.90
CA PHE A 223 -4.35 -1.18 -17.40
C PHE A 223 -3.17 -0.30 -17.79
N ARG A 224 -3.09 0.13 -19.05
CA ARG A 224 -2.03 1.05 -19.53
C ARG A 224 -2.08 2.38 -18.81
N TRP A 225 -3.29 2.91 -18.58
CA TRP A 225 -3.47 4.15 -17.85
C TRP A 225 -2.97 4.00 -16.41
N VAL A 226 -3.38 2.97 -15.68
CA VAL A 226 -2.92 2.67 -14.31
C VAL A 226 -1.39 2.56 -14.25
N GLN A 227 -0.77 1.78 -15.14
CA GLN A 227 0.69 1.64 -15.19
C GLN A 227 1.42 2.97 -15.43
N SER A 228 0.82 3.86 -16.23
CA SER A 228 1.40 5.19 -16.46
C SER A 228 1.39 6.04 -15.19
N LYS A 229 0.36 5.90 -14.35
CA LYS A 229 0.22 6.64 -13.10
C LYS A 229 1.02 6.03 -11.95
N GLU A 230 1.17 4.71 -11.92
CA GLU A 230 2.00 4.00 -10.92
C GLU A 230 3.42 4.58 -10.86
N LYS A 231 4.05 4.84 -12.03
CA LYS A 231 5.36 5.50 -12.09
C LYS A 231 5.42 6.85 -11.36
N ILE A 232 4.33 7.62 -11.40
CA ILE A 232 4.22 8.90 -10.72
C ILE A 232 4.04 8.67 -9.21
N ILE A 233 3.21 7.71 -8.82
CA ILE A 233 3.01 7.30 -7.44
C ILE A 233 4.33 6.80 -6.80
N GLU A 234 5.10 5.97 -7.50
CA GLU A 234 6.45 5.55 -7.07
C GLU A 234 7.37 6.75 -6.80
N ASN A 235 7.28 7.79 -7.62
CA ASN A 235 8.08 8.99 -7.45
C ASN A 235 7.65 9.79 -6.21
N ILE A 236 6.35 9.90 -5.97
CA ILE A 236 5.77 10.56 -4.80
C ILE A 236 6.23 9.86 -3.51
N LYS A 237 6.30 8.53 -3.49
CA LYS A 237 6.82 7.74 -2.35
C LYS A 237 8.26 8.11 -2.02
N CYS A 238 9.12 8.25 -3.03
CA CYS A 238 10.56 8.23 -2.83
C CYS A 238 11.19 9.61 -2.56
N ILE A 239 10.86 10.65 -3.36
CA ILE A 239 11.70 11.87 -3.38
C ILE A 239 11.76 12.57 -2.02
N SER A 240 10.61 12.95 -1.46
CA SER A 240 10.58 13.74 -0.21
C SER A 240 11.12 12.94 0.97
N TRP A 241 10.82 11.64 1.00
CA TRP A 241 11.30 10.74 2.06
C TRP A 241 12.82 10.57 2.02
N ILE A 242 13.42 10.36 0.84
CA ILE A 242 14.88 10.21 0.71
C ILE A 242 15.60 11.48 1.16
N LEU A 243 15.12 12.66 0.76
CA LEU A 243 15.70 13.93 1.18
C LEU A 243 15.64 14.09 2.70
N TRP A 244 14.46 13.90 3.28
CA TRP A 244 14.26 13.98 4.72
C TRP A 244 15.14 12.99 5.49
N LYS A 245 15.17 11.72 5.06
CA LYS A 245 15.97 10.64 5.67
C LYS A 245 17.47 10.97 5.63
N ASN A 246 17.96 11.47 4.49
CA ASN A 246 19.37 11.84 4.34
C ASN A 246 19.77 12.98 5.28
N ASP A 247 18.91 13.98 5.45
CA ASP A 247 19.20 15.09 6.35
C ASP A 247 19.14 14.66 7.82
N LYS A 248 18.15 13.85 8.21
CA LYS A 248 18.09 13.31 9.57
C LYS A 248 19.24 12.35 9.88
N ASN A 249 19.70 11.55 8.90
CA ASN A 249 20.88 10.70 9.06
C ASN A 249 22.12 11.51 9.44
N LYS A 250 22.35 12.68 8.80
CA LYS A 250 23.49 13.54 9.14
C LYS A 250 23.41 14.05 10.57
N ILE A 251 22.24 14.55 10.97
CA ILE A 251 22.00 15.08 12.32
C ILE A 251 22.15 13.97 13.36
N PHE A 252 21.56 12.81 13.12
CA PHE A 252 21.65 11.64 13.98
C PHE A 252 23.10 11.18 14.17
N ASN A 253 23.87 11.06 13.09
CA ASN A 253 25.27 10.64 13.17
C ASN A 253 26.11 11.65 13.97
N HIS A 254 25.92 12.95 13.75
CA HIS A 254 26.61 13.97 14.53
C HIS A 254 26.24 13.90 16.02
N TRP A 255 24.95 13.79 16.33
CA TRP A 255 24.48 13.62 17.71
C TRP A 255 25.07 12.36 18.35
N LYS A 256 25.06 11.22 17.65
CA LYS A 256 25.57 9.94 18.15
C LYS A 256 27.03 10.04 18.56
N GLU A 257 27.90 10.56 17.68
CA GLU A 257 29.33 10.69 18.02
C GLU A 257 29.55 11.64 19.21
N SER A 258 28.81 12.76 19.26
CA SER A 258 28.88 13.71 20.37
C SER A 258 28.41 13.08 21.69
N PHE A 259 27.32 12.31 21.63
CA PHE A 259 26.73 11.62 22.77
C PHE A 259 27.68 10.55 23.32
N LEU A 260 28.22 9.67 22.47
CA LEU A 260 29.16 8.63 22.89
C LEU A 260 30.43 9.23 23.53
N ASN A 261 30.99 10.29 22.94
CA ASN A 261 32.13 11.00 23.51
C ASN A 261 31.81 11.63 24.88
N LYS A 262 30.57 12.14 25.05
CA LYS A 262 30.10 12.67 26.34
C LYS A 262 30.00 11.55 27.38
N LEU A 263 29.48 10.38 27.02
CA LEU A 263 29.39 9.23 27.93
C LEU A 263 30.78 8.80 28.42
N ILE A 264 31.76 8.73 27.52
CA ILE A 264 33.15 8.37 27.83
C ILE A 264 33.79 9.40 28.75
N ARG A 265 33.75 10.68 28.37
CA ARG A 265 34.38 11.76 29.15
C ARG A 265 33.81 11.87 30.56
N ASN A 266 32.52 11.60 30.73
CA ASN A 266 31.85 11.67 32.01
C ASN A 266 31.93 10.38 32.81
N GLU A 267 32.58 9.34 32.27
CA GLU A 267 32.64 8.00 32.87
C GLU A 267 31.24 7.49 33.27
N GLN A 268 30.27 7.55 32.33
CA GLN A 268 28.85 7.29 32.62
C GLN A 268 28.60 5.92 33.25
N TRP A 269 29.47 4.94 33.03
CA TRP A 269 29.42 3.64 33.68
C TRP A 269 29.42 3.69 35.21
N ASN A 270 29.96 4.75 35.83
CA ASN A 270 29.87 4.96 37.27
C ASN A 270 28.42 5.18 37.75
N VAL A 271 27.56 5.72 36.88
CA VAL A 271 26.11 5.85 37.13
C VAL A 271 25.43 4.51 36.88
N TRP A 272 25.71 3.85 35.75
CA TRP A 272 25.12 2.55 35.43
C TRP A 272 25.42 1.48 36.49
N ASN A 273 26.65 1.46 37.01
CA ASN A 273 27.05 0.53 38.08
C ASN A 273 26.34 0.79 39.42
N LYS A 274 25.77 1.98 39.63
CA LYS A 274 24.93 2.28 40.81
C LYS A 274 23.50 1.84 40.56
N GLU A 275 22.93 2.20 39.41
CA GLU A 275 21.59 1.77 38.98
C GLU A 275 21.45 0.24 38.99
N GLY A 276 22.50 -0.51 38.63
CA GLY A 276 22.49 -1.97 38.61
C GLY A 276 22.58 -2.65 39.98
N LYS A 277 22.76 -1.89 41.07
CA LYS A 277 22.84 -2.41 42.45
C LYS A 277 21.57 -2.15 43.27
N GLU A 278 20.65 -1.36 42.73
CA GLU A 278 19.32 -1.07 43.30
C GLU A 278 18.28 -2.06 42.76
#